data_AF-A0A3N0XH72-F1
#
_entry.id   AF-A0A3N0XH72-F1
#
_cell.length_a   1.000
_cell.length_b   1.000
_cell.length_c   1.000
_cell.angle_alpha   90.00
_cell.angle_beta   90.00
_cell.angle_gamma   90.00
#
_symmetry.space_group_name_H-M   'P 1'
#
loop_
_entity.id
_entity.type
_entity.pdbx_description
1 polymer ?
#
loop_
_entity_poly.entity_id
_entity_poly.type
_entity_poly.pdbx_seq_one_letter_code
_entity_poly.pdbx_strand_id
1 'polypeptide(L)'
;MKRTIDSYFKKGSSSVTEPSLDVDATCQTEPVSENDEAEKDSSGKAHAGKTIRTYEFRHQWLEEYQWLRYQDGAMHCVYCKFCGPSIAGLSKFVTASKQFKHESLKLHNDSMKHAKCRDRYISRDAAALPTAFRCQDLANRASEESELIIKFNVAYNIAKEEMPFTKFKSQIILLKKNGVHGH
;
A
#
# COMPACT_ATOMS: atom_id res chain seq x y z
N MET A 1 37.12 23.10 -16.34
CA MET A 1 37.02 21.63 -16.18
C MET A 1 35.58 21.23 -16.47
N LYS A 2 35.33 20.53 -17.60
CA LYS A 2 33.98 20.05 -17.96
C LYS A 2 33.78 18.69 -17.31
N ARG A 3 32.70 18.50 -16.55
CA ARG A 3 32.33 17.20 -15.95
C ARG A 3 31.64 16.37 -17.02
N THR A 4 32.21 15.22 -17.38
CA THR A 4 31.60 14.26 -18.32
C THR A 4 30.58 13.37 -17.60
N ILE A 5 29.54 12.96 -18.34
CA ILE A 5 28.38 12.21 -17.82
C ILE A 5 28.75 10.85 -17.19
N ASP A 6 29.91 10.29 -17.57
CA ASP A 6 30.42 9.03 -17.01
C ASP A 6 30.72 9.10 -15.51
N SER A 7 30.89 10.30 -14.94
CA SER A 7 31.08 10.46 -13.50
C SER A 7 29.86 10.06 -12.67
N TYR A 8 28.68 9.98 -13.28
CA TYR A 8 27.42 9.67 -12.60
C TYR A 8 27.14 8.17 -12.50
N PHE A 9 27.77 7.34 -13.34
CA PHE A 9 27.52 5.90 -13.42
C PHE A 9 28.65 5.05 -12.84
N LYS A 10 29.35 5.57 -11.81
CA LYS A 10 30.40 4.81 -11.12
C LYS A 10 29.78 3.61 -10.40
N LYS A 11 29.98 2.43 -11.00
CA LYS A 11 29.54 1.11 -10.54
C LYS A 11 30.13 0.84 -9.16
N GLY A 12 29.31 0.95 -8.13
CA GLY A 12 29.66 0.48 -6.79
C GLY A 12 29.66 -1.04 -6.79
N SER A 13 30.85 -1.64 -6.66
CA SER A 13 31.00 -3.04 -6.27
C SER A 13 30.66 -3.15 -4.79
N SER A 14 29.46 -3.64 -4.48
CA SER A 14 29.18 -4.24 -3.18
C SER A 14 28.64 -5.65 -3.42
N SER A 15 29.49 -6.62 -3.12
CA SER A 15 29.10 -8.00 -2.90
C SER A 15 28.08 -8.06 -1.76
N VAL A 16 26.88 -8.59 -2.03
CA VAL A 16 26.00 -9.06 -0.97
C VAL A 16 25.91 -10.57 -1.13
N THR A 17 26.59 -11.24 -0.21
CA THR A 17 26.52 -12.67 0.07
C THR A 17 25.11 -13.00 0.55
N GLU A 18 24.49 -14.04 -0.02
CA GLU A 18 23.37 -14.74 0.64
C GLU A 18 23.83 -15.35 1.97
N PRO A 19 22.91 -15.55 2.91
CA PRO A 19 22.83 -16.91 3.44
C PRO A 19 21.41 -17.45 3.59
N SER A 20 21.40 -18.78 3.49
CA SER A 20 20.31 -19.73 3.49
C SER A 20 19.57 -19.88 4.83
N LEU A 21 18.42 -20.53 4.69
CA LEU A 21 17.59 -21.18 5.71
C LEU A 21 18.42 -22.08 6.63
N ASP A 22 18.03 -22.16 7.92
CA ASP A 22 17.77 -23.41 8.65
C ASP A 22 17.30 -23.13 10.09
N VAL A 23 16.86 -24.21 10.74
CA VAL A 23 15.77 -24.36 11.70
C VAL A 23 16.18 -24.31 13.20
N ASP A 24 15.13 -24.15 14.03
CA ASP A 24 14.91 -24.83 15.33
C ASP A 24 15.16 -24.09 16.67
N ALA A 25 14.36 -24.53 17.65
CA ALA A 25 14.61 -24.54 19.09
C ALA A 25 14.00 -23.43 19.99
N THR A 26 12.83 -23.79 20.53
CA THR A 26 12.58 -24.03 21.98
C THR A 26 12.38 -22.87 22.96
N CYS A 27 11.24 -23.04 23.66
CA CYS A 27 10.70 -22.36 24.84
C CYS A 27 11.47 -22.74 26.12
N GLN A 28 11.74 -21.77 27.00
CA GLN A 28 11.84 -21.92 28.48
C GLN A 28 11.98 -20.52 29.13
N THR A 29 10.93 -20.03 29.80
CA THR A 29 10.72 -19.95 31.28
C THR A 29 11.44 -18.81 32.01
N GLU A 30 10.65 -17.82 32.47
CA GLU A 30 10.54 -17.20 33.82
C GLU A 30 11.83 -16.96 34.66
N PRO A 31 11.96 -15.80 35.36
CA PRO A 31 11.19 -15.62 36.60
C PRO A 31 10.67 -14.20 36.91
N VAL A 32 9.43 -14.17 37.37
CA VAL A 32 8.95 -13.62 38.66
C VAL A 32 9.78 -12.52 39.33
N SER A 33 9.15 -11.35 39.52
CA SER A 33 9.28 -10.58 40.76
C SER A 33 7.92 -10.03 41.18
N GLU A 34 7.35 -10.66 42.19
CA GLU A 34 6.31 -10.11 43.07
C GLU A 34 6.75 -8.77 43.67
N ASN A 35 5.80 -7.86 43.86
CA ASN A 35 5.51 -7.31 45.17
C ASN A 35 4.15 -6.56 45.15
N ASP A 36 3.36 -6.95 46.12
CA ASP A 36 2.03 -6.53 46.56
C ASP A 36 1.91 -5.01 46.88
N GLU A 37 0.76 -4.37 47.13
CA GLU A 37 -0.38 -4.70 47.99
C GLU A 37 -1.57 -3.76 47.67
N ALA A 38 -2.79 -4.25 47.89
CA ALA A 38 -3.96 -3.45 48.29
C ALA A 38 -3.89 -3.22 49.83
N GLU A 39 -4.38 -2.17 50.50
CA GLU A 39 -5.71 -1.55 50.47
C GLU A 39 -5.74 -0.32 51.43
N LYS A 40 -6.65 0.65 51.19
CA LYS A 40 -7.32 1.63 52.11
C LYS A 40 -6.51 2.58 53.02
N ASP A 41 -6.70 3.90 52.85
CA ASP A 41 -7.66 4.73 53.61
C ASP A 41 -7.71 6.20 53.09
N SER A 42 -8.88 6.79 53.26
CA SER A 42 -9.37 8.16 53.12
C SER A 42 -8.38 9.33 52.92
N SER A 43 -8.58 10.06 51.82
CA SER A 43 -8.73 11.53 51.84
C SER A 43 -9.23 12.02 50.48
N GLY A 44 -10.29 12.84 50.52
CA GLY A 44 -11.04 13.25 49.35
C GLY A 44 -10.21 14.01 48.31
N LYS A 45 -10.33 13.58 47.05
CA LYS A 45 -10.27 14.44 45.86
C LYS A 45 -11.12 13.79 44.79
N ALA A 46 -12.27 14.41 44.52
CA ALA A 46 -13.20 14.00 43.48
C ALA A 46 -12.49 14.01 42.12
N HIS A 47 -12.07 12.84 41.64
CA HIS A 47 -11.79 12.65 40.22
C HIS A 47 -13.13 12.68 39.50
N ALA A 48 -13.48 13.86 39.01
CA ALA A 48 -14.59 14.09 38.10
C ALA A 48 -14.54 13.02 37.00
N GLY A 49 -15.51 12.10 37.03
CA GLY A 49 -15.69 11.10 36.00
C GLY A 49 -15.75 11.83 34.66
N LYS A 50 -14.76 11.57 33.80
CA LYS A 50 -14.88 11.93 32.39
C LYS A 50 -16.09 11.16 31.90
N THR A 51 -17.22 11.85 31.75
CA THR A 51 -18.41 11.32 31.09
C THR A 51 -17.94 10.87 29.71
N ILE A 52 -17.79 9.56 29.54
CA ILE A 52 -17.53 8.97 28.24
C ILE A 52 -18.77 9.33 27.44
N ARG A 53 -18.64 10.33 26.56
CA ARG A 53 -19.70 10.68 25.62
C ARG A 53 -19.91 9.47 24.74
N THR A 54 -20.91 8.67 25.07
CA THR A 54 -21.44 7.62 24.21
C THR A 54 -22.14 8.33 23.07
N TYR A 55 -21.42 8.50 21.97
CA TYR A 55 -22.01 8.96 20.73
C TYR A 55 -22.97 7.87 20.23
N GLU A 56 -24.18 8.23 19.84
CA GLU A 56 -25.08 7.30 19.17
C GLU A 56 -24.69 7.13 17.70
N PHE A 57 -25.01 5.97 17.12
CA PHE A 57 -24.78 5.74 15.70
C PHE A 57 -25.72 6.62 14.86
N ARG A 58 -25.15 7.36 13.91
CA ARG A 58 -25.92 8.19 12.98
C ARG A 58 -26.19 7.41 11.69
N HIS A 59 -27.46 7.13 11.42
CA HIS A 59 -27.88 6.36 10.26
C HIS A 59 -27.53 7.03 8.91
N GLN A 60 -27.45 8.36 8.86
CA GLN A 60 -27.02 9.12 7.67
C GLN A 60 -25.64 8.68 7.15
N TRP A 61 -24.76 8.17 8.01
CA TRP A 61 -23.45 7.66 7.58
C TRP A 61 -23.53 6.42 6.68
N LEU A 62 -24.64 5.67 6.72
CA LEU A 62 -24.83 4.53 5.83
C LEU A 62 -25.06 4.97 4.38
N GLU A 63 -25.61 6.17 4.17
CA GLU A 63 -25.81 6.77 2.85
C GLU A 63 -24.51 7.41 2.34
N GLU A 64 -23.75 8.06 3.23
CA GLU A 64 -22.47 8.70 2.89
C GLU A 64 -21.36 7.67 2.60
N TYR A 65 -21.29 6.60 3.40
CA TYR A 65 -20.27 5.57 3.28
C TYR A 65 -20.88 4.24 2.83
N GLN A 66 -20.93 4.00 1.52
CA GLN A 66 -21.50 2.78 0.94
C GLN A 66 -20.88 1.47 1.45
N TRP A 67 -19.66 1.52 1.99
CA TRP A 67 -18.93 0.39 2.56
C TRP A 67 -19.25 0.12 4.04
N LEU A 68 -19.96 1.03 4.72
CA LEU A 68 -20.28 0.94 6.14
C LEU A 68 -21.54 0.10 6.35
N ARG A 69 -21.51 -0.77 7.37
CA ARG A 69 -22.68 -1.53 7.83
C ARG A 69 -22.79 -1.40 9.34
N TYR A 70 -24.03 -1.41 9.83
CA TYR A 70 -24.36 -1.36 11.25
C TYR A 70 -25.19 -2.60 11.60
N GLN A 71 -24.68 -3.43 12.52
CA GLN A 71 -25.31 -4.67 12.97
C GLN A 71 -25.01 -4.87 14.47
N ASP A 72 -26.00 -5.34 15.24
CA ASP A 72 -25.87 -5.67 16.67
C ASP A 72 -25.21 -4.58 17.54
N GLY A 73 -25.53 -3.31 17.27
CA GLY A 73 -24.97 -2.19 18.02
C GLY A 73 -23.49 -1.91 17.73
N ALA A 74 -22.97 -2.39 16.60
CA ALA A 74 -21.59 -2.14 16.16
C ALA A 74 -21.53 -1.83 14.65
N MET A 75 -20.62 -0.95 14.26
CA MET A 75 -20.36 -0.64 12.86
C MET A 75 -19.11 -1.36 12.33
N HIS A 76 -19.15 -1.82 11.09
CA HIS A 76 -18.02 -2.47 10.43
C HIS A 76 -17.94 -2.08 8.95
N CYS A 77 -16.76 -2.27 8.36
CA CYS A 77 -16.53 -2.04 6.94
C CYS A 77 -16.60 -3.37 6.19
N VAL A 78 -17.43 -3.45 5.14
CA VAL A 78 -17.60 -4.67 4.34
C VAL A 78 -16.28 -5.12 3.72
N TYR A 79 -15.52 -4.17 3.17
CA TYR A 79 -14.26 -4.46 2.49
C TYR A 79 -13.17 -4.94 3.45
N CYS A 80 -13.00 -4.26 4.58
CA CYS A 80 -11.98 -4.63 5.57
C CYS A 80 -12.34 -5.90 6.34
N LYS A 81 -13.64 -6.15 6.61
CA LYS A 81 -14.11 -7.42 7.17
C LYS A 81 -13.84 -8.58 6.22
N PHE A 82 -14.03 -8.39 4.92
CA PHE A 82 -13.71 -9.40 3.90
C PHE A 82 -12.20 -9.71 3.81
N CYS A 83 -11.35 -8.68 3.82
CA CYS A 83 -9.91 -8.88 3.65
C CYS A 83 -9.21 -9.42 4.90
N GLY A 84 -9.83 -9.29 6.08
CA GLY A 84 -9.29 -9.77 7.34
C GLY A 84 -8.07 -8.97 7.84
N PRO A 85 -7.52 -9.35 9.01
CA PRO A 85 -6.47 -8.60 9.69
C PRO A 85 -5.11 -8.62 8.96
N SER A 86 -4.89 -9.56 8.04
CA SER A 86 -3.64 -9.65 7.27
C SER A 86 -3.42 -8.44 6.34
N ILE A 87 -4.50 -7.91 5.75
CA ILE A 87 -4.44 -6.77 4.81
C ILE A 87 -4.94 -5.48 5.47
N ALA A 88 -6.04 -5.57 6.23
CA ALA A 88 -6.63 -4.41 6.90
C ALA A 88 -5.89 -4.01 8.19
N GLY A 89 -5.01 -4.88 8.72
CA GLY A 89 -4.35 -4.70 10.01
C GLY A 89 -5.32 -4.78 11.20
N LEU A 90 -4.91 -4.24 12.35
CA LEU A 90 -5.72 -4.15 13.58
C LEU A 90 -6.81 -3.05 13.53
N SER A 91 -7.37 -2.79 12.35
CA SER A 91 -8.40 -1.77 12.21
C SER A 91 -9.67 -2.22 12.95
N LYS A 92 -10.22 -1.35 13.81
CA LYS A 92 -11.46 -1.60 14.57
C LYS A 92 -12.67 -1.90 13.66
N PHE A 93 -12.57 -1.58 12.38
CA PHE A 93 -13.59 -1.85 11.36
C PHE A 93 -13.58 -3.29 10.83
N VAL A 94 -12.56 -4.10 11.16
CA VAL A 94 -12.48 -5.54 10.84
C VAL A 94 -13.32 -6.35 11.83
N THR A 95 -13.14 -6.12 13.13
CA THR A 95 -13.81 -6.87 14.22
C THR A 95 -15.14 -6.24 14.67
N ALA A 96 -15.58 -5.17 14.01
CA ALA A 96 -16.69 -4.29 14.37
C ALA A 96 -16.40 -3.38 15.60
N SER A 97 -16.81 -2.11 15.47
CA SER A 97 -16.53 -1.04 16.44
C SER A 97 -17.83 -0.50 17.02
N LYS A 98 -17.88 -0.35 18.35
CA LYS A 98 -18.96 0.34 19.09
C LYS A 98 -18.67 1.83 19.33
N GLN A 99 -17.60 2.36 18.73
CA GLN A 99 -17.16 3.74 18.90
C GLN A 99 -17.63 4.58 17.71
N PHE A 100 -18.71 5.32 17.88
CA PHE A 100 -19.39 6.05 16.80
C PHE A 100 -18.85 7.47 16.64
N LYS A 101 -17.64 7.58 16.11
CA LYS A 101 -17.00 8.87 15.80
C LYS A 101 -16.92 9.07 14.30
N HIS A 102 -17.47 10.17 13.80
CA HIS A 102 -17.42 10.49 12.37
C HIS A 102 -15.98 10.63 11.85
N GLU A 103 -15.09 11.24 12.63
CA GLU A 103 -13.67 11.38 12.29
C GLU A 103 -12.98 10.02 12.07
N SER A 104 -13.41 8.98 12.81
CA SER A 104 -12.90 7.62 12.61
C SER A 104 -13.35 7.02 11.27
N LEU A 105 -14.52 7.38 10.77
CA LEU A 105 -14.99 6.98 9.43
C LEU A 105 -14.21 7.69 8.33
N LYS A 106 -13.99 9.01 8.46
CA LYS A 106 -13.16 9.78 7.52
C LYS A 106 -11.74 9.23 7.41
N LEU A 107 -11.06 9.06 8.56
CA LEU A 107 -9.69 8.53 8.58
C LEU A 107 -9.62 7.10 8.03
N HIS A 108 -10.67 6.30 8.24
CA HIS A 108 -10.76 4.98 7.65
C HIS A 108 -10.88 5.03 6.13
N ASN A 109 -11.76 5.89 5.61
CA ASN A 109 -11.99 6.09 4.19
C ASN A 109 -10.71 6.49 3.45
N ASP A 110 -9.92 7.37 4.06
CA ASP A 110 -8.68 7.90 3.48
C ASP A 110 -7.48 6.94 3.66
N SER A 111 -7.66 5.84 4.38
CA SER A 111 -6.58 4.89 4.65
C SER A 111 -6.21 4.07 3.41
N MET A 112 -4.91 4.00 3.09
CA MET A 112 -4.39 3.12 2.05
C MET A 112 -4.75 1.64 2.27
N LYS A 113 -4.87 1.19 3.52
CA LYS A 113 -5.29 -0.18 3.84
C LYS A 113 -6.73 -0.42 3.42
N HIS A 114 -7.61 0.55 3.65
CA HIS A 114 -8.99 0.50 3.20
C HIS A 114 -9.08 0.45 1.68
N ALA A 115 -8.34 1.32 0.98
CA ALA A 115 -8.27 1.31 -0.49
C ALA A 115 -7.85 -0.06 -1.04
N LYS A 116 -6.77 -0.66 -0.51
CA LYS A 116 -6.33 -2.02 -0.90
C LYS A 116 -7.41 -3.07 -0.64
N CYS A 117 -8.10 -2.98 0.50
CA CYS A 117 -9.18 -3.92 0.83
C CYS A 117 -10.37 -3.79 -0.13
N ARG A 118 -10.74 -2.54 -0.46
CA ARG A 118 -11.80 -2.24 -1.42
C ARG A 118 -11.47 -2.81 -2.80
N ASP A 119 -10.27 -2.55 -3.29
CA ASP A 119 -9.86 -2.97 -4.63
C ASP A 119 -9.84 -4.50 -4.74
N ARG A 120 -9.39 -5.20 -3.68
CA ARG A 120 -9.47 -6.67 -3.59
C ARG A 120 -10.91 -7.18 -3.55
N TYR A 121 -11.78 -6.51 -2.79
CA TYR A 121 -13.20 -6.87 -2.70
C TYR A 121 -13.90 -6.73 -4.06
N ILE A 122 -13.69 -5.60 -4.75
CA ILE A 122 -14.23 -5.36 -6.09
C ILE A 122 -13.67 -6.37 -7.10
N SER A 123 -12.37 -6.65 -7.04
CA SER A 123 -11.71 -7.60 -7.95
C SER A 123 -12.17 -9.05 -7.76
N ARG A 124 -12.74 -9.41 -6.60
CA ARG A 124 -13.37 -10.73 -6.40
C ARG A 124 -14.61 -10.89 -7.28
N ASP A 125 -15.43 -9.84 -7.33
CA ASP A 125 -16.72 -9.85 -8.02
C ASP A 125 -16.62 -9.41 -9.48
N ALA A 126 -15.50 -8.77 -9.85
CA ALA A 126 -15.10 -8.63 -11.24
C ALA A 126 -14.92 -10.05 -11.80
N ALA A 127 -15.91 -10.52 -12.57
CA ALA A 127 -15.75 -11.70 -13.41
C ALA A 127 -14.37 -11.60 -14.06
N ALA A 128 -13.54 -12.62 -13.87
CA ALA A 128 -12.18 -12.62 -14.39
C ALA A 128 -12.24 -12.11 -15.83
N LEU A 129 -11.68 -10.90 -16.06
CA LEU A 129 -11.61 -10.32 -17.40
C LEU A 129 -11.17 -11.45 -18.32
N PRO A 130 -11.93 -11.75 -19.39
CA PRO A 130 -11.64 -12.90 -20.24
C PRO A 130 -10.14 -12.95 -20.50
N THR A 131 -9.50 -14.12 -20.36
CA THR A 131 -8.03 -14.24 -20.32
C THR A 131 -7.33 -13.43 -21.41
N ALA A 132 -7.96 -13.30 -22.59
CA ALA A 132 -7.58 -12.42 -23.68
C ALA A 132 -7.33 -10.94 -23.28
N PHE A 133 -8.20 -10.31 -22.50
CA PHE A 133 -8.01 -8.92 -22.04
C PHE A 133 -6.88 -8.77 -21.04
N ARG A 134 -6.65 -9.77 -20.17
CA ARG A 134 -5.51 -9.76 -19.26
C ARG A 134 -4.19 -9.94 -20.02
N CYS A 135 -4.16 -10.83 -21.00
CA CYS A 135 -3.03 -10.98 -21.91
C CYS A 135 -2.80 -9.71 -22.73
N GLN A 136 -3.85 -9.00 -23.13
CA GLN A 136 -3.75 -7.73 -23.84
C GLN A 136 -3.19 -6.60 -22.96
N ASP A 137 -3.62 -6.45 -21.70
CA ASP A 137 -3.06 -5.43 -20.80
C ASP A 137 -1.57 -5.68 -20.51
N LEU A 138 -1.18 -6.94 -20.30
CA LEU A 138 0.23 -7.33 -20.15
C LEU A 138 1.03 -7.09 -21.43
N ALA A 139 0.46 -7.41 -22.61
CA ALA A 139 1.10 -7.14 -23.90
C ALA A 139 1.25 -5.63 -24.17
N ASN A 140 0.26 -4.83 -23.78
CA ASN A 140 0.31 -3.37 -23.88
C ASN A 140 1.41 -2.82 -22.96
N ARG A 141 1.48 -3.26 -21.70
CA ARG A 141 2.55 -2.87 -20.76
C ARG A 141 3.94 -3.27 -21.27
N ALA A 142 4.08 -4.48 -21.81
CA ALA A 142 5.34 -4.94 -22.40
C ALA A 142 5.73 -4.10 -23.63
N SER A 143 4.75 -3.74 -24.47
CA SER A 143 4.95 -2.85 -25.62
C SER A 143 5.30 -1.42 -25.20
N GLU A 144 4.71 -0.91 -24.12
CA GLU A 144 5.02 0.41 -23.58
C GLU A 144 6.44 0.44 -22.99
N GLU A 145 6.83 -0.60 -22.26
CA GLU A 145 8.17 -0.75 -21.70
C GLU A 145 9.23 -0.83 -22.80
N SER A 146 9.00 -1.62 -23.86
CA SER A 146 9.93 -1.73 -24.98
C SER A 146 10.08 -0.40 -25.74
N GLU A 147 9.00 0.36 -25.89
CA GLU A 147 9.05 1.70 -26.50
C GLU A 147 9.83 2.69 -25.61
N LEU A 148 9.67 2.61 -24.29
CA LEU A 148 10.40 3.44 -23.34
C LEU A 148 11.91 3.14 -23.39
N ILE A 149 12.30 1.87 -23.42
CA ILE A 149 13.70 1.44 -23.52
C ILE A 149 14.36 2.05 -24.76
N ILE A 150 13.70 2.01 -25.92
CA ILE A 150 14.21 2.60 -27.16
C ILE A 150 14.40 4.11 -26.99
N LYS A 151 13.40 4.82 -26.42
CA LYS A 151 13.50 6.26 -26.17
C LYS A 151 14.67 6.60 -25.24
N PHE A 152 14.88 5.85 -24.18
CA PHE A 152 16.00 6.05 -23.26
C PHE A 152 17.35 5.81 -23.93
N ASN A 153 17.49 4.73 -24.70
CA ASN A 153 18.75 4.42 -25.40
C ASN A 153 19.12 5.50 -26.42
N VAL A 154 18.14 6.00 -27.17
CA VAL A 154 18.34 7.09 -28.13
C VAL A 154 18.71 8.39 -27.41
N ALA A 155 18.01 8.74 -26.33
CA ALA A 155 18.33 9.93 -25.55
C ALA A 155 19.74 9.85 -24.96
N TYR A 156 20.12 8.68 -24.44
CA TYR A 156 21.45 8.40 -23.92
C TYR A 156 22.52 8.55 -25.00
N ASN A 157 22.33 7.96 -26.19
CA ASN A 157 23.28 8.09 -27.28
C ASN A 157 23.43 9.55 -27.74
N ILE A 158 22.33 10.29 -27.87
CA ILE A 158 22.38 11.72 -28.20
C ILE A 158 23.18 12.50 -27.16
N ALA A 159 22.96 12.25 -25.87
CA ALA A 159 23.69 12.91 -24.80
C ALA A 159 25.18 12.52 -24.80
N LYS A 160 25.49 11.24 -25.02
CA LYS A 160 26.86 10.70 -25.01
C LYS A 160 27.70 11.24 -26.16
N GLU A 161 27.12 11.33 -27.35
CA GLU A 161 27.79 11.83 -28.56
C GLU A 161 27.68 13.36 -28.70
N GLU A 162 27.16 14.06 -27.67
CA GLU A 162 26.93 15.51 -27.65
C GLU A 162 26.13 16.02 -28.88
N MET A 163 25.20 15.19 -29.37
CA MET A 163 24.38 15.49 -30.53
C MET A 163 23.25 16.48 -30.19
N PRO A 164 22.78 17.30 -31.15
CA PRO A 164 21.63 18.17 -30.92
C PRO A 164 20.36 17.39 -30.58
N PHE A 165 19.66 17.79 -29.51
CA PHE A 165 18.40 17.15 -29.09
C PHE A 165 17.30 17.17 -30.17
N THR A 166 17.38 18.09 -31.12
CA THR A 166 16.47 18.14 -32.29
C THR A 166 16.46 16.84 -33.09
N LYS A 167 17.54 16.03 -33.03
CA LYS A 167 17.64 14.73 -33.69
C LYS A 167 16.85 13.62 -33.01
N PHE A 168 16.49 13.77 -31.72
CA PHE A 168 15.79 12.76 -30.94
C PHE A 168 14.51 12.27 -31.63
N LYS A 169 13.61 13.21 -31.99
CA LYS A 169 12.35 12.87 -32.65
C LYS A 169 12.57 12.16 -33.99
N SER A 170 13.49 12.65 -34.82
CA SER A 170 13.78 12.06 -36.12
C SER A 170 14.33 10.63 -36.01
N GLN A 171 15.19 10.37 -35.02
CA GLN A 171 15.76 9.04 -34.79
C GLN A 171 14.71 8.05 -34.28
N ILE A 172 13.83 8.46 -33.36
CA ILE A 172 12.72 7.60 -32.92
C ILE A 172 11.79 7.24 -34.07
N ILE A 173 11.44 8.20 -34.94
CA ILE A 173 10.60 7.93 -36.13
C ILE A 173 11.29 6.95 -37.07
N LEU A 174 12.59 7.11 -37.30
CA LEU A 174 13.37 6.23 -38.17
C LEU A 174 13.44 4.81 -37.63
N LEU A 175 13.73 4.64 -36.33
CA LEU A 175 13.77 3.34 -35.67
C LEU A 175 12.42 2.62 -35.74
N LYS A 176 11.32 3.38 -35.58
CA LYS A 176 9.97 2.85 -35.75
C LYS A 176 9.72 2.37 -37.18
N LYS A 177 10.17 3.10 -38.20
CA LYS A 177 10.02 2.68 -39.61
C LYS A 177 10.88 1.47 -39.97
N ASN A 178 12.02 1.31 -39.31
CA ASN A 178 12.93 0.18 -39.54
C ASN A 178 12.54 -1.09 -38.77
N GLY A 179 11.40 -1.08 -38.06
CA GLY A 179 10.92 -2.25 -37.33
C GLY A 179 11.70 -2.57 -36.05
N VAL A 180 12.53 -1.64 -35.57
CA VAL A 180 13.20 -1.77 -34.26
C VAL A 180 12.20 -1.36 -33.18
N HIS A 181 11.22 -2.23 -32.95
CA HIS A 181 10.34 -2.22 -31.80
C HIS A 181 10.79 -3.40 -30.94
N GLY A 182 11.13 -3.18 -29.66
CA GLY A 182 11.75 -4.21 -28.82
C GLY A 182 10.92 -5.49 -28.83
N HIS A 183 11.59 -6.58 -29.23
CA HIS A 183 11.06 -7.94 -29.29
C HIS A 183 11.09 -8.60 -27.91
#